data_AF-A0A1V5HL69-F1
#
_entry.id   AF-A0A1V5HL69-F1
#
_cell.length_a   1.000
_cell.length_b   1.000
_cell.length_c   1.000
_cell.angle_alpha   90.00
_cell.angle_beta   90.00
_cell.angle_gamma   90.00
#
_symmetry.space_group_name_H-M   'P 1'
#
loop_
_entity.id
_entity.type
_entity.pdbx_description
1 polymer ?
#
loop_
_entity_poly.entity_id
_entity_poly.type
_entity_poly.pdbx_seq_one_letter_code
_entity_poly.pdbx_strand_id
1 'polypeptide(L)'
;MPAWTQLATLIDYAEGLDVLDEVREQYDAILERRSLLDDPDPVPPLLQKIRSGLRDALTKGTEQVKRAQETVLGKLKDDALWKQLSESQKADRLSRHDLVVQSLPPLKDDEAIIAQIKKTPLASFAQTARLIEGSLPEIRAEAARLLEPKTVTVRLSSGVVVRTEEDLDSYLGDLRVRAMSELEKGNPVVLK
;
A
#
# COMPACT_ATOMS: atom_id res chain seq x y z
N MET A 1 2.87 -31.67 17.95
CA MET A 1 4.34 -31.80 17.78
C MET A 1 5.00 -31.72 19.14
N PRO A 2 6.14 -32.39 19.39
CA PRO A 2 6.91 -32.21 20.61
C PRO A 2 7.32 -30.74 20.80
N ALA A 3 7.35 -30.26 22.05
CA ALA A 3 7.69 -28.86 22.36
C ALA A 3 9.07 -28.47 21.82
N TRP A 4 10.04 -29.39 21.87
CA TRP A 4 11.37 -29.19 21.30
C TRP A 4 11.36 -28.88 19.80
N THR A 5 10.57 -29.64 19.02
CA THR A 5 10.45 -29.43 17.58
C THR A 5 9.74 -28.11 17.25
N GLN A 6 8.77 -27.70 18.07
CA GLN A 6 8.12 -26.40 17.95
C GLN A 6 9.12 -25.26 18.20
N LEU A 7 9.94 -25.37 19.26
CA LEU A 7 10.98 -24.38 19.56
C LEU A 7 11.97 -24.24 18.39
N ALA A 8 12.51 -25.34 17.89
CA ALA A 8 13.42 -25.31 16.74
C ALA A 8 12.78 -24.65 15.51
N THR A 9 11.52 -25.00 15.22
CA THR A 9 10.78 -24.40 14.10
C THR A 9 10.63 -22.88 14.27
N LEU A 10 10.26 -22.41 15.47
CA LEU A 10 10.06 -20.97 15.72
C LEU A 10 11.38 -20.18 15.70
N ILE A 11 12.50 -20.78 16.11
CA ILE A 11 13.84 -20.20 16.01
C ILE A 11 14.17 -19.86 14.55
N ASP A 12 13.78 -20.70 13.60
CA ASP A 12 14.01 -20.47 12.16
C ASP A 12 13.23 -19.26 11.60
N TYR A 13 12.14 -18.85 12.25
CA TYR A 13 11.33 -17.68 11.84
C TYR A 13 11.65 -16.41 12.64
N ALA A 14 12.58 -16.47 13.59
CA ALA A 14 12.91 -15.37 14.50
C ALA A 14 14.16 -14.57 14.06
N GLU A 15 14.64 -14.78 12.83
CA GLU A 15 15.81 -14.07 12.31
C GLU A 15 15.65 -12.54 12.43
N GLY A 16 16.68 -11.88 12.96
CA GLY A 16 16.71 -10.44 13.17
C GLY A 16 15.99 -9.96 14.44
N LEU A 17 15.52 -10.85 15.32
CA LEU A 17 14.99 -10.48 16.63
C LEU A 17 16.05 -10.56 17.72
N ASP A 18 16.13 -9.53 18.57
CA ASP A 18 17.06 -9.50 19.72
C ASP A 18 16.87 -10.70 20.66
N VAL A 19 15.64 -11.21 20.78
CA VAL A 19 15.32 -12.37 21.62
C VAL A 19 15.93 -13.67 21.11
N LEU A 20 16.28 -13.74 19.83
CA LEU A 20 16.77 -14.95 19.19
C LEU A 20 18.12 -15.39 19.76
N ASP A 21 19.03 -14.45 20.00
CA ASP A 21 20.38 -14.76 20.47
C ASP A 21 20.33 -15.46 21.84
N GLU A 22 19.54 -14.93 22.76
CA GLU A 22 19.38 -15.51 24.10
C GLU A 22 18.67 -16.88 24.06
N VAL A 23 17.66 -17.04 23.20
CA VAL A 23 16.95 -18.32 23.05
C VAL A 23 17.86 -19.36 22.40
N ARG A 24 18.69 -18.96 21.44
CA ARG A 24 19.63 -19.85 20.73
C ARG A 24 20.75 -20.32 21.65
N GLU A 25 21.31 -19.45 22.47
CA GLU A 25 22.30 -19.83 23.48
C GLU A 25 21.78 -20.91 24.43
N GLN A 26 20.55 -20.73 24.95
CA GLN A 26 19.94 -21.72 25.84
C GLN A 26 19.52 -23.00 25.11
N TYR A 27 19.07 -22.90 23.87
CA TYR A 27 18.78 -24.05 23.01
C TYR A 27 20.03 -24.91 22.78
N ASP A 28 21.16 -24.29 22.44
CA ASP A 28 22.44 -24.98 22.22
C ASP A 28 22.95 -25.61 23.52
N ALA A 29 22.83 -24.93 24.66
CA ALA A 29 23.19 -25.49 25.96
C ALA A 29 22.38 -26.75 26.31
N ILE A 30 21.09 -26.81 25.96
CA ILE A 30 20.25 -28.00 26.17
C ILE A 30 20.73 -29.16 25.30
N LEU A 31 21.12 -28.90 24.04
CA LEU A 31 21.66 -29.91 23.12
C LEU A 31 22.99 -30.46 23.62
N GLU A 32 23.90 -29.58 24.03
CA GLU A 32 25.23 -29.95 24.53
C GLU A 32 25.15 -30.80 25.79
N ARG A 33 24.30 -30.41 26.74
CA ARG A 33 24.16 -31.09 28.04
C ARG A 33 23.20 -32.28 28.00
N ARG A 34 22.46 -32.44 26.90
CA ARG A 34 21.37 -33.43 26.75
C ARG A 34 20.31 -33.30 27.86
N SER A 35 20.04 -32.06 28.26
CA SER A 35 19.20 -31.67 29.39
C SER A 35 17.69 -31.66 29.09
N LEU A 36 17.26 -32.26 27.98
CA LEU A 36 15.85 -32.33 27.59
C LEU A 36 14.96 -33.09 28.59
N LEU A 37 15.57 -33.87 29.49
CA LEU A 37 14.89 -34.68 30.50
C LEU A 37 15.06 -34.11 31.91
N ASP A 38 15.63 -32.92 32.06
CA ASP A 38 15.80 -32.26 33.35
C ASP A 38 14.43 -31.86 33.94
N ASP A 39 14.33 -31.84 35.26
CA ASP A 39 13.15 -31.39 36.01
C ASP A 39 13.50 -30.11 36.80
N PRO A 40 12.87 -28.95 36.51
CA PRO A 40 11.80 -28.76 35.52
C PRO A 40 12.29 -28.76 34.05
N ASP A 41 11.39 -29.14 33.14
CA ASP A 41 11.63 -29.10 31.68
C ASP A 41 12.11 -27.70 31.25
N PRO A 42 13.30 -27.58 30.61
CA PRO A 42 13.86 -26.30 30.23
C PRO A 42 13.21 -25.69 28.95
N VAL A 43 12.39 -26.45 28.21
CA VAL A 43 11.84 -26.03 26.92
C VAL A 43 10.66 -25.04 27.01
N PRO A 44 9.64 -25.24 27.87
CA PRO A 44 8.50 -24.33 27.98
C PRO A 44 8.83 -22.84 28.14
N PRO A 45 9.80 -22.41 28.99
CA PRO A 45 10.13 -21.00 29.12
C PRO A 45 10.73 -20.40 27.84
N LEU A 46 11.63 -21.13 27.16
CA LEU A 46 12.20 -20.70 25.87
C LEU A 46 11.12 -20.54 24.79
N LEU A 47 10.19 -21.48 24.78
CA LEU A 47 9.11 -21.52 23.82
C LEU A 47 8.13 -20.36 24.03
N GLN A 48 7.81 -20.00 25.27
CA GLN A 48 7.03 -18.78 25.56
C GLN A 48 7.77 -17.51 25.17
N LYS A 49 9.09 -17.47 25.39
CA LYS A 49 9.93 -16.33 25.07
C LYS A 49 9.98 -16.06 23.56
N ILE A 50 10.26 -17.07 22.74
CA ILE A 50 10.31 -16.92 21.28
C ILE A 50 8.93 -16.57 20.70
N ARG A 51 7.86 -17.20 21.21
CA ARG A 51 6.48 -16.87 20.81
C ARG A 51 6.14 -15.41 21.08
N SER A 52 6.52 -14.90 22.25
CA SER A 52 6.25 -13.51 22.62
C SER A 52 7.02 -12.54 21.72
N GLY A 53 8.32 -12.79 21.50
CA GLY A 53 9.12 -11.97 20.60
C GLY A 53 8.61 -11.93 19.16
N LEU A 54 8.18 -13.07 18.62
CA LEU A 54 7.60 -13.13 17.27
C LEU A 54 6.29 -12.34 17.17
N ARG A 55 5.39 -12.48 18.17
CA ARG A 55 4.14 -11.72 18.22
C ARG A 55 4.39 -10.22 18.34
N ASP A 56 5.33 -9.83 19.19
CA ASP A 56 5.69 -8.43 19.39
C ASP A 56 6.27 -7.82 18.12
N ALA A 57 7.14 -8.56 17.42
CA ALA A 57 7.72 -8.12 16.15
C ALA A 57 6.65 -7.92 15.06
N LEU A 58 5.74 -8.89 14.89
CA LEU A 58 4.62 -8.78 13.95
C LEU A 58 3.70 -7.60 14.29
N THR A 59 3.42 -7.40 15.59
CA THR A 59 2.58 -6.31 16.07
C THR A 59 3.23 -4.96 15.79
N LYS A 60 4.49 -4.77 16.20
CA LYS A 60 5.26 -3.53 15.98
C LYS A 60 5.42 -3.22 14.49
N GLY A 61 5.75 -4.22 13.67
CA GLY A 61 5.88 -4.06 12.22
C GLY A 61 4.57 -3.62 11.57
N THR A 62 3.44 -4.23 11.97
CA THR A 62 2.12 -3.84 11.47
C THR A 62 1.73 -2.44 11.93
N GLU A 63 2.01 -2.08 13.19
CA GLU A 63 1.80 -0.72 13.67
C GLU A 63 2.63 0.32 12.92
N GLN A 64 3.88 -0.01 12.56
CA GLN A 64 4.74 0.87 11.78
C GLN A 64 4.13 1.17 10.41
N VAL A 65 3.72 0.12 9.68
CA VAL A 65 3.04 0.27 8.37
C VAL A 65 1.74 1.06 8.53
N LYS A 66 0.93 0.75 9.55
CA LYS A 66 -0.32 1.46 9.83
C LYS A 66 -0.09 2.96 10.07
N ARG A 67 0.92 3.34 10.87
CA ARG A 67 1.27 4.75 11.11
C ARG A 67 1.68 5.47 9.83
N ALA A 68 2.44 4.81 8.96
CA ALA A 68 2.81 5.34 7.65
C ALA A 68 1.57 5.59 6.78
N GLN A 69 0.66 4.61 6.70
CA GLN A 69 -0.61 4.73 5.97
C GLN A 69 -1.46 5.89 6.51
N GLU A 70 -1.67 5.96 7.82
CA GLU A 70 -2.45 7.02 8.47
C GLU A 70 -1.86 8.40 8.23
N THR A 71 -0.52 8.52 8.23
CA THR A 71 0.19 9.77 7.93
C THR A 71 -0.09 10.25 6.51
N VAL A 72 0.02 9.36 5.51
CA VAL A 72 -0.22 9.71 4.11
C VAL A 72 -1.70 10.00 3.86
N LEU A 73 -2.59 9.16 4.39
CA LEU A 73 -4.05 9.37 4.31
C LEU A 73 -4.45 10.71 4.94
N GLY A 74 -3.86 11.09 6.07
CA GLY A 74 -4.05 12.40 6.69
C GLY A 74 -3.69 13.54 5.74
N LYS A 75 -2.53 13.46 5.09
CA LYS A 75 -2.10 14.47 4.11
C LYS A 75 -2.99 14.54 2.87
N LEU A 76 -3.52 13.39 2.42
CA LEU A 76 -4.45 13.33 1.27
C LEU A 76 -5.81 13.93 1.59
N LYS A 77 -6.30 13.84 2.83
CA LYS A 77 -7.58 14.43 3.24
C LYS A 77 -7.66 15.93 2.99
N ASP A 78 -6.53 16.63 3.10
CA ASP A 78 -6.47 18.08 2.88
C ASP A 78 -6.05 18.47 1.45
N ASP A 79 -5.66 17.50 0.63
CA ASP A 79 -5.14 17.73 -0.73
C ASP A 79 -6.25 18.14 -1.72
N ALA A 80 -6.02 19.25 -2.43
CA ALA A 80 -7.01 19.84 -3.33
C ALA A 80 -7.29 19.00 -4.59
N LEU A 81 -6.28 18.30 -5.13
CA LEU A 81 -6.45 17.41 -6.27
C LEU A 81 -7.15 16.13 -5.82
N TRP A 82 -6.75 15.60 -4.66
CA TRP A 82 -7.38 14.40 -4.09
C TRP A 82 -8.89 14.58 -3.87
N LYS A 83 -9.31 15.75 -3.37
CA LYS A 83 -10.72 16.09 -3.14
C LYS A 83 -11.58 16.08 -4.40
N GLN A 84 -11.00 16.34 -5.56
CA GLN A 84 -11.71 16.38 -6.85
C GLN A 84 -11.91 14.99 -7.48
N LEU A 85 -11.18 13.97 -7.00
CA LEU A 85 -11.30 12.61 -7.52
C LEU A 85 -12.63 11.96 -7.12
N SER A 86 -13.16 11.11 -7.99
CA SER A 86 -14.28 10.23 -7.65
C SER A 86 -13.88 9.17 -6.62
N GLU A 87 -14.85 8.56 -5.94
CA GLU A 87 -14.55 7.48 -4.96
C GLU A 87 -13.89 6.26 -5.60
N SER A 88 -14.28 5.89 -6.82
CA SER A 88 -13.62 4.80 -7.57
C SER A 88 -12.18 5.14 -7.91
N GLN A 89 -11.93 6.39 -8.31
CA GLN A 89 -10.60 6.91 -8.54
C GLN A 89 -9.79 6.89 -7.23
N LYS A 90 -10.31 7.38 -6.10
CA LYS A 90 -9.59 7.31 -4.82
C LYS A 90 -9.25 5.87 -4.43
N ALA A 91 -10.23 4.96 -4.49
CA ALA A 91 -10.04 3.56 -4.11
C ALA A 91 -8.94 2.86 -4.92
N ASP A 92 -8.86 3.11 -6.24
CA ASP A 92 -7.78 2.59 -7.09
C ASP A 92 -6.39 3.01 -6.58
N ARG A 93 -6.22 4.28 -6.20
CA ARG A 93 -4.91 4.82 -5.78
C ARG A 93 -4.56 4.32 -4.39
N LEU A 94 -5.54 4.25 -3.49
CA LEU A 94 -5.33 3.69 -2.16
C LEU A 94 -4.88 2.22 -2.24
N SER A 95 -5.43 1.45 -3.17
CA SER A 95 -5.01 0.07 -3.42
C SER A 95 -3.60 -0.01 -4.01
N ARG A 96 -3.30 0.77 -5.05
CA ARG A 96 -1.99 0.74 -5.74
C ARG A 96 -0.80 1.17 -4.88
N HIS A 97 -1.05 1.99 -3.86
CA HIS A 97 -0.01 2.53 -2.97
C HIS A 97 -0.04 1.91 -1.56
N ASP A 98 -0.70 0.75 -1.40
CA ASP A 98 -0.81 0.04 -0.12
C ASP A 98 -1.33 0.92 1.04
N LEU A 99 -2.26 1.84 0.75
CA LEU A 99 -2.86 2.75 1.73
C LEU A 99 -4.16 2.19 2.35
N VAL A 100 -4.45 0.91 2.11
CA VAL A 100 -5.55 0.21 2.78
C VAL A 100 -5.05 -0.34 4.11
N VAL A 101 -5.55 0.23 5.20
CA VAL A 101 -5.21 -0.22 6.55
C VAL A 101 -5.79 -1.60 6.80
N GLN A 102 -4.91 -2.59 6.93
CA GLN A 102 -5.29 -3.97 7.29
C GLN A 102 -4.97 -4.23 8.76
N SER A 103 -5.88 -4.93 9.44
CA SER A 103 -5.64 -5.40 10.81
C SER A 103 -4.80 -6.68 10.81
N LEU A 104 -3.87 -6.78 11.74
CA LEU A 104 -3.16 -8.03 12.03
C LEU A 104 -4.17 -9.10 12.47
N PRO A 105 -4.22 -10.28 11.83
CA PRO A 105 -5.05 -11.38 12.31
C PRO A 105 -4.60 -11.87 13.70
N PRO A 106 -5.49 -12.53 14.47
CA PRO A 106 -5.13 -13.07 15.78
C PRO A 106 -3.99 -14.11 15.70
N LEU A 107 -2.92 -13.87 16.45
CA LEU A 107 -1.73 -14.75 16.51
C LEU A 107 -1.85 -15.78 17.65
N LYS A 108 -2.91 -16.60 17.62
CA LYS A 108 -3.30 -17.46 18.76
C LYS A 108 -2.34 -18.62 19.04
N ASP A 109 -1.71 -19.15 18.00
CA ASP A 109 -0.83 -20.32 18.06
C ASP A 109 0.38 -20.17 17.11
N ASP A 110 1.26 -21.17 17.13
CA ASP A 110 2.49 -21.18 16.34
C ASP A 110 2.21 -21.21 14.83
N GLU A 111 1.16 -21.92 14.42
CA GLU A 111 0.75 -22.01 13.02
C GLU A 111 0.31 -20.64 12.49
N ALA A 112 -0.49 -19.90 13.26
CA ALA A 112 -0.90 -18.55 12.92
C ALA A 112 0.28 -17.58 12.84
N ILE A 113 1.25 -17.68 13.77
CA ILE A 113 2.47 -16.87 13.74
C ILE A 113 3.26 -17.15 12.46
N ILE A 114 3.55 -18.42 12.18
CA ILE A 114 4.34 -18.83 11.02
C ILE A 114 3.64 -18.46 9.72
N ALA A 115 2.32 -18.69 9.61
CA ALA A 115 1.54 -18.32 8.44
C ALA A 115 1.60 -16.81 8.17
N GLN A 116 1.54 -16.00 9.23
CA GLN A 116 1.64 -14.55 9.09
C GLN A 116 3.05 -14.11 8.65
N ILE A 117 4.12 -14.69 9.20
CA ILE A 117 5.50 -14.37 8.79
C ILE A 117 5.76 -14.79 7.34
N LYS A 118 5.23 -15.96 6.90
CA LYS A 118 5.32 -16.39 5.51
C LYS A 118 4.58 -15.46 4.55
N LYS A 119 3.43 -14.93 4.99
CA LYS A 119 2.65 -13.95 4.21
C LYS A 119 3.35 -12.58 4.16
N THR A 120 3.91 -12.15 5.28
CA THR A 120 4.55 -10.83 5.42
C THR A 120 5.82 -11.00 6.27
N PRO A 121 6.99 -11.15 5.64
CA PRO A 121 8.26 -11.33 6.34
C PRO A 121 8.57 -10.15 7.27
N LEU A 122 9.15 -10.43 8.44
CA LEU A 122 9.47 -9.42 9.45
C LEU A 122 10.34 -8.27 8.90
N ALA A 123 11.33 -8.61 8.07
CA ALA A 123 12.22 -7.63 7.45
C ALA A 123 11.52 -6.69 6.46
N SER A 124 10.33 -7.05 5.95
CA SER A 124 9.64 -6.28 4.91
C SER A 124 8.93 -5.04 5.47
N PHE A 125 8.47 -5.06 6.74
CA PHE A 125 7.67 -3.98 7.32
C PHE A 125 8.35 -2.61 7.22
N ALA A 126 9.65 -2.52 7.51
CA ALA A 126 10.37 -1.26 7.46
C ALA A 126 10.48 -0.71 6.02
N GLN A 127 10.68 -1.58 5.03
CA GLN A 127 10.71 -1.18 3.62
C GLN A 127 9.34 -0.73 3.16
N THR A 128 8.28 -1.50 3.47
CA THR A 128 6.90 -1.17 3.12
C THR A 128 6.48 0.17 3.72
N ALA A 129 6.78 0.43 4.99
CA ALA A 129 6.50 1.70 5.63
C ALA A 129 7.18 2.88 4.91
N ARG A 130 8.47 2.75 4.55
CA ARG A 130 9.19 3.80 3.81
C ARG A 130 8.61 4.06 2.42
N LEU A 131 8.23 3.00 1.70
CA LEU A 131 7.59 3.13 0.38
C LEU A 131 6.27 3.90 0.51
N ILE A 132 5.45 3.54 1.50
CA ILE A 132 4.19 4.23 1.78
C ILE A 132 4.45 5.71 2.12
N GLU A 133 5.37 6.00 3.04
CA GLU A 133 5.74 7.37 3.41
C GLU A 133 6.18 8.22 2.19
N GLY A 134 6.87 7.59 1.24
CA GLY A 134 7.35 8.20 -0.01
C GLY A 134 6.31 8.33 -1.13
N SER A 135 5.12 7.72 -1.01
CA SER A 135 4.14 7.61 -2.11
C SER A 135 3.37 8.91 -2.42
N LEU A 136 3.32 9.87 -1.48
CA LEU A 136 2.47 11.05 -1.61
C LEU A 136 2.72 11.90 -2.88
N PRO A 137 3.97 12.21 -3.28
CA PRO A 137 4.23 12.96 -4.51
C PRO A 137 3.74 12.23 -5.76
N GLU A 138 3.85 10.90 -5.80
CA GLU A 138 3.38 10.08 -6.92
C GLU A 138 1.86 10.11 -7.02
N ILE A 139 1.15 9.92 -5.90
CA ILE A 139 -0.31 9.99 -5.84
C ILE A 139 -0.81 11.36 -6.33
N ARG A 140 -0.12 12.45 -5.94
CA ARG A 140 -0.44 13.81 -6.41
C ARG A 140 -0.23 13.98 -7.90
N ALA A 141 0.89 13.49 -8.42
CA ALA A 141 1.18 13.55 -9.86
C ALA A 141 0.16 12.76 -10.67
N GLU A 142 -0.25 11.59 -10.19
CA GLU A 142 -1.33 10.81 -10.80
C GLU A 142 -2.66 11.56 -10.76
N ALA A 143 -3.05 12.11 -9.61
CA ALA A 143 -4.29 12.89 -9.47
C ALA A 143 -4.31 14.09 -10.43
N ALA A 144 -3.19 14.81 -10.55
CA ALA A 144 -3.05 15.90 -11.51
C ALA A 144 -3.31 15.43 -12.94
N ARG A 145 -2.64 14.36 -13.39
CA ARG A 145 -2.81 13.80 -14.74
C ARG A 145 -4.24 13.34 -15.04
N LEU A 146 -4.98 12.91 -14.03
CA LEU A 146 -6.36 12.47 -14.21
C LEU A 146 -7.36 13.62 -14.28
N LEU A 147 -7.03 14.72 -13.63
CA LEU A 147 -7.80 15.95 -13.63
C LEU A 147 -7.38 16.90 -14.76
N GLU A 148 -6.26 16.62 -15.43
CA GLU A 148 -5.87 17.30 -16.66
C GLU A 148 -7.03 17.21 -17.67
N PRO A 149 -7.53 18.36 -18.14
CA PRO A 149 -8.67 18.34 -19.04
C PRO A 149 -8.25 17.71 -20.36
N LYS A 150 -9.02 16.72 -20.79
CA LYS A 150 -8.71 15.96 -22.01
C LYS A 150 -9.02 16.83 -23.21
N THR A 151 -8.01 17.10 -24.04
CA THR A 151 -8.16 17.87 -25.27
C THR A 151 -9.21 17.22 -26.18
N VAL A 152 -10.26 17.98 -26.53
CA VAL A 152 -11.31 17.54 -27.43
C VAL A 152 -11.03 18.07 -28.84
N THR A 153 -11.10 17.20 -29.83
CA THR A 153 -11.00 17.61 -31.24
C THR A 153 -12.39 18.00 -31.74
N VAL A 154 -12.58 19.27 -32.10
CA VAL A 154 -13.77 19.74 -32.82
C VAL A 154 -13.46 19.69 -34.30
N ARG A 155 -14.13 18.78 -35.01
CA ARG A 155 -13.89 18.60 -36.45
C ARG A 155 -14.61 19.67 -37.27
N LEU A 156 -13.90 20.23 -38.24
CA LEU A 156 -14.46 21.04 -39.32
C LEU A 156 -15.37 20.15 -40.16
N SER A 157 -16.53 20.67 -40.54
CA SER A 157 -17.43 19.95 -41.45
C SER A 157 -16.76 19.85 -42.82
N SER A 158 -16.49 18.64 -43.29
CA SER A 158 -15.92 18.43 -44.62
C SER A 158 -16.96 18.73 -45.70
N GLY A 159 -16.56 19.46 -46.75
CA GLY A 159 -17.43 19.71 -47.93
C GLY A 159 -18.37 20.91 -47.80
N VAL A 160 -18.13 21.84 -46.88
CA VAL A 160 -18.87 23.11 -46.81
C VAL A 160 -18.50 23.98 -48.01
N VAL A 161 -19.49 24.34 -48.81
CA VAL A 161 -19.33 25.23 -49.97
C VAL A 161 -19.83 26.61 -49.58
N VAL A 162 -18.89 27.54 -49.39
CA VAL A 162 -19.17 28.94 -49.06
C VAL A 162 -19.32 29.73 -50.37
N ARG A 163 -20.46 30.39 -50.56
CA ARG A 163 -20.72 31.19 -51.78
C ARG A 163 -20.87 32.68 -51.48
N THR A 164 -21.29 33.02 -50.25
CA THR A 164 -21.40 34.39 -49.79
C THR A 164 -20.69 34.59 -48.44
N GLU A 165 -20.56 35.85 -48.02
CA GLU A 165 -20.04 36.21 -46.70
C GLU A 165 -20.97 35.69 -45.59
N GLU A 166 -22.29 35.77 -45.78
CA GLU A 166 -23.24 35.22 -44.80
C GLU A 166 -23.11 33.69 -44.63
N ASP A 167 -22.82 32.94 -45.70
CA ASP A 167 -22.57 31.50 -45.62
C ASP A 167 -21.33 31.19 -44.76
N LEU A 168 -20.28 32.01 -44.89
CA LEU A 168 -19.04 31.87 -44.13
C LEU A 168 -19.28 32.16 -42.66
N ASP A 169 -19.94 33.28 -42.35
CA ASP A 169 -20.20 33.72 -40.98
C ASP A 169 -21.11 32.74 -40.24
N SER A 170 -22.13 32.19 -40.91
CA SER A 170 -22.99 31.16 -40.35
C SER A 170 -22.20 29.91 -39.96
N TYR A 171 -21.34 29.43 -40.86
CA TYR A 171 -20.51 28.25 -40.59
C TYR A 171 -19.51 28.48 -39.43
N LEU A 172 -18.86 29.64 -39.39
CA LEU A 172 -17.93 30.00 -38.32
C LEU A 172 -18.66 30.21 -36.98
N GLY A 173 -19.88 30.75 -37.01
CA GLY A 173 -20.75 30.88 -35.84
C GLY A 173 -21.05 29.53 -35.21
N ASP A 174 -21.49 28.56 -36.02
CA ASP A 174 -21.77 27.20 -35.56
C ASP A 174 -20.52 26.48 -35.03
N LEU A 175 -19.38 26.68 -35.67
CA LEU A 175 -18.11 26.13 -35.21
C LEU A 175 -17.69 26.76 -33.87
N ARG A 176 -17.86 28.08 -33.73
CA ARG A 176 -17.57 28.81 -32.50
C ARG A 176 -18.42 28.31 -31.35
N VAL A 177 -19.72 28.11 -31.54
CA VAL A 177 -20.62 27.57 -30.50
C VAL A 177 -20.14 26.19 -30.03
N ARG A 178 -19.79 25.30 -30.97
CA ARG A 178 -19.28 23.96 -30.65
C ARG A 178 -17.96 24.00 -29.87
N ALA A 179 -17.01 24.86 -30.30
CA ALA A 179 -15.73 25.01 -29.61
C ALA A 179 -15.89 25.66 -28.23
N MET A 180 -16.74 26.68 -28.10
CA MET A 180 -16.99 27.36 -26.82
C MET A 180 -17.62 26.42 -25.81
N SER A 181 -18.56 25.56 -26.24
CA SER A 181 -19.19 24.58 -25.35
C SER A 181 -18.18 23.60 -24.74
N GLU A 182 -17.11 23.24 -25.45
CA GLU A 182 -16.04 22.39 -24.91
C GLU A 182 -15.07 23.18 -24.02
N LEU A 183 -14.74 24.42 -24.38
CA LEU A 183 -13.92 25.31 -23.55
C LEU A 183 -14.60 25.66 -22.21
N GLU A 184 -15.92 25.86 -22.20
CA GLU A 184 -16.72 26.11 -21.00
C GLU A 184 -16.72 24.90 -20.05
N LYS A 185 -16.55 23.69 -20.58
CA LYS A 185 -16.35 22.46 -19.79
C LYS A 185 -14.91 22.31 -19.29
N GLY A 186 -14.03 23.27 -19.61
CA GLY A 186 -12.61 23.27 -19.26
C GLY A 186 -11.75 22.42 -20.19
N ASN A 187 -12.28 21.89 -21.30
CA ASN A 187 -11.53 21.07 -22.24
C ASN A 187 -10.78 21.94 -23.26
N PRO A 188 -9.45 21.84 -23.38
CA PRO A 188 -8.74 22.42 -24.51
C PRO A 188 -9.30 21.89 -25.83
N VAL A 189 -9.47 22.78 -26.83
CA VAL A 189 -10.04 22.42 -28.13
C VAL A 189 -8.99 22.50 -29.23
N VAL A 190 -8.89 21.43 -30.02
CA VAL A 190 -8.17 21.42 -31.30
C VAL A 190 -9.19 21.44 -32.43
N LEU A 191 -9.08 22.43 -33.32
CA LEU A 191 -9.88 22.50 -34.54
C LEU A 191 -9.16 21.73 -35.66
N LYS A 192 -9.84 20.76 -36.29
CA LYS A 192 -9.22 19.90 -37.31
C LYS A 192 -10.14 19.61 -38.47
#